data_AF-E3QLM6-F1
#
_entry.id   AF-E3QLM6-F1
#
_cell.length_a   1.000
_cell.length_b   1.000
_cell.length_c   1.000
_cell.angle_alpha   90.00
_cell.angle_beta   90.00
_cell.angle_gamma   90.00
#
_symmetry.space_group_name_H-M   'P 1'
#
loop_
_entity.id
_entity.type
_entity.pdbx_description
1 polymer ?
#
loop_
_entity_poly.entity_id
_entity_poly.type
_entity_poly.pdbx_seq_one_letter_code
_entity_poly.pdbx_strand_id
1 'polypeptide(L)'
;MTNINIKIISDPVCPFCYLGKARLDRAIDLYKKTYPGGKDDTFNVTWSAYYLDPTAPPKGRPINERMAERFGAERVHMMHERMKQMGAAEGLNFTFGGKVGHTRDAHRTIQLAKSKGPDVENAVMDSIMKSYFEENGDVTSWDMIVDAAVRGGLERDEVRKWLEEGKGGQEVDKQVEDAYRMGVRGVPHFVINDKYEVGGAQDAGEFLKQIVAAKEKGGQGSSGQTGPSC
;
A
#
# COMPACT_ATOMS: atom_id res chain seq x y z
N MET A 1 2.31 23.95 -11.36
CA MET A 1 2.72 22.54 -11.52
C MET A 1 3.74 22.19 -10.44
N THR A 2 3.29 21.41 -9.47
CA THR A 2 4.09 20.83 -8.39
C THR A 2 3.99 19.32 -8.51
N ASN A 3 5.09 18.63 -8.25
CA ASN A 3 5.09 17.18 -8.09
C ASN A 3 4.99 16.85 -6.60
N ILE A 4 3.96 16.10 -6.22
CA ILE A 4 3.69 15.66 -4.86
C ILE A 4 4.09 14.18 -4.76
N ASN A 5 5.14 13.90 -4.00
CA ASN A 5 5.61 12.53 -3.78
C ASN A 5 4.90 11.93 -2.57
N ILE A 6 4.35 10.73 -2.73
CA ILE A 6 3.68 10.00 -1.65
C ILE A 6 4.30 8.61 -1.59
N LYS A 7 4.94 8.31 -0.46
CA LYS A 7 5.48 6.99 -0.17
C LYS A 7 4.53 6.26 0.76
N ILE A 8 4.13 5.04 0.40
CA ILE A 8 3.22 4.22 1.19
C ILE A 8 4.01 3.02 1.73
N ILE A 9 4.17 2.95 3.04
CA ILE A 9 4.66 1.75 3.73
C ILE A 9 3.46 0.84 3.96
N SER A 10 3.51 -0.36 3.37
CA SER A 10 2.33 -1.21 3.16
C SER A 10 2.67 -2.69 3.14
N ASP A 11 1.66 -3.53 3.36
CA ASP A 11 1.71 -4.98 3.14
C ASP A 11 0.48 -5.38 2.30
N PRO A 12 0.62 -6.10 1.16
CA PRO A 12 -0.50 -6.45 0.28
C PRO A 12 -1.61 -7.27 0.93
N VAL A 13 -1.35 -7.88 2.10
CA VAL A 13 -2.36 -8.63 2.88
C VAL A 13 -3.02 -7.82 3.99
N CYS A 14 -2.70 -6.52 4.13
CA CYS A 14 -3.33 -5.63 5.08
C CYS A 14 -4.62 -5.01 4.49
N PRO A 15 -5.82 -5.30 5.02
CA PRO A 15 -7.07 -4.79 4.45
C PRO A 15 -7.19 -3.26 4.58
N PHE A 16 -6.59 -2.69 5.62
CA PHE A 16 -6.50 -1.23 5.77
C PHE A 16 -5.54 -0.60 4.77
N CYS A 17 -4.52 -1.31 4.28
CA CYS A 17 -3.66 -0.78 3.23
C CYS A 17 -4.44 -0.62 1.93
N TYR A 18 -5.27 -1.60 1.59
CA TYR A 18 -6.11 -1.54 0.40
C TYR A 18 -7.18 -0.44 0.50
N LEU A 19 -7.86 -0.36 1.64
CA LEU A 19 -8.80 0.72 1.93
C LEU A 19 -8.13 2.11 1.89
N GLY A 20 -6.95 2.22 2.50
CA GLY A 20 -6.19 3.48 2.57
C GLY A 20 -5.75 3.98 1.19
N LYS A 21 -5.36 3.06 0.28
CA LYS A 21 -5.03 3.39 -1.11
C LYS A 21 -6.27 3.92 -1.86
N ALA A 22 -7.41 3.25 -1.76
CA ALA A 22 -8.65 3.72 -2.40
C ALA A 22 -9.06 5.13 -1.90
N ARG A 23 -8.93 5.38 -0.59
CA ARG A 23 -9.20 6.69 0.02
C ARG A 23 -8.21 7.76 -0.41
N LEU A 24 -6.93 7.41 -0.55
CA LEU A 24 -5.89 8.30 -1.08
C LEU A 24 -6.20 8.66 -2.54
N ASP A 25 -6.50 7.69 -3.39
CA ASP A 25 -6.84 7.93 -4.81
C ASP A 25 -8.03 8.88 -4.94
N ARG A 26 -9.08 8.64 -4.14
CA ARG A 26 -10.24 9.54 -4.07
C ARG A 26 -9.87 10.96 -3.61
N ALA A 27 -8.95 11.10 -2.66
CA ALA A 27 -8.46 12.40 -2.20
C ALA A 27 -7.65 13.13 -3.28
N ILE A 28 -6.81 12.41 -4.02
CA ILE A 28 -6.05 12.94 -5.17
C ILE A 28 -7.00 13.41 -6.27
N ASP A 29 -8.02 12.61 -6.59
CA ASP A 29 -9.03 12.97 -7.58
C ASP A 29 -9.82 14.22 -7.17
N LEU A 30 -10.21 14.30 -5.89
CA LEU A 30 -10.89 15.47 -5.35
C LEU A 30 -9.99 16.71 -5.42
N TYR A 31 -8.73 16.59 -5.00
CA TYR A 31 -7.73 17.65 -5.09
C TYR A 31 -7.60 18.20 -6.52
N LYS A 32 -7.40 17.31 -7.50
CA LYS A 32 -7.26 17.70 -8.91
C LYS A 32 -8.49 18.41 -9.46
N LYS A 33 -9.68 18.08 -8.96
CA LYS A 33 -10.96 18.67 -9.39
C LYS A 33 -11.26 20.00 -8.69
N THR A 34 -10.89 20.17 -7.43
CA THR A 34 -11.39 21.28 -6.60
C THR A 34 -10.33 22.28 -6.16
N TYR A 35 -9.04 21.89 -6.10
CA TYR A 35 -7.99 22.79 -5.63
C TYR A 35 -7.50 23.71 -6.77
N PRO A 36 -7.36 25.03 -6.56
CA PRO A 36 -6.83 25.95 -7.57
C PRO A 36 -5.44 25.52 -8.06
N GLY A 37 -5.31 25.30 -9.38
CA GLY A 37 -4.07 24.80 -9.99
C GLY A 37 -3.77 23.31 -9.75
N GLY A 38 -4.62 22.59 -9.01
CA GLY A 38 -4.42 21.17 -8.68
C GLY A 38 -4.51 20.25 -9.90
N LYS A 39 -5.23 20.64 -10.96
CA LYS A 39 -5.32 19.88 -12.23
C LYS A 39 -3.95 19.73 -12.91
N ASP A 40 -3.07 20.73 -12.76
CA ASP A 40 -1.74 20.75 -13.38
C ASP A 40 -0.67 20.14 -12.46
N ASP A 41 -1.05 19.69 -11.26
CA ASP A 41 -0.13 19.04 -10.33
C ASP A 41 -0.08 17.53 -10.57
N THR A 42 1.08 16.96 -10.30
CA THR A 42 1.37 15.54 -10.51
C THR A 42 1.58 14.85 -9.18
N PHE A 43 1.24 13.57 -9.12
CA PHE A 43 1.36 12.74 -7.94
C PHE A 43 2.23 11.54 -8.27
N ASN A 44 3.30 11.37 -7.52
CA ASN A 44 4.19 10.23 -7.64
C ASN A 44 4.00 9.34 -6.41
N VAL A 45 3.13 8.33 -6.54
CA VAL A 45 2.83 7.37 -5.48
C VAL A 45 3.77 6.18 -5.62
N THR A 46 4.51 5.85 -4.56
CA THR A 46 5.48 4.74 -4.54
C THR A 46 5.29 3.90 -3.29
N TRP A 47 5.74 2.65 -3.33
CA TRP A 47 5.52 1.69 -2.26
C TRP A 47 6.83 1.32 -1.57
N SER A 48 6.73 1.01 -0.28
CA SER A 48 7.80 0.46 0.55
C SER A 48 7.27 -0.74 1.31
N ALA A 49 8.01 -1.84 1.27
CA ALA A 49 7.60 -3.09 1.88
C ALA A 49 7.51 -3.00 3.41
N TYR A 50 6.54 -3.71 3.95
CA TYR A 50 6.37 -3.99 5.37
C TYR A 50 5.84 -5.42 5.52
N TYR A 51 6.27 -6.12 6.58
CA TYR A 51 5.69 -7.41 6.96
C TYR A 51 4.82 -7.24 8.20
N LEU A 52 3.51 -7.48 8.07
CA LEU A 52 2.59 -7.58 9.20
C LEU A 52 2.93 -8.76 10.11
N ASP A 53 3.36 -9.86 9.51
CA ASP A 53 3.85 -11.04 10.23
C ASP A 53 5.12 -11.57 9.54
N PRO A 54 6.31 -11.18 10.01
CA PRO A 54 7.58 -11.66 9.46
C PRO A 54 7.85 -13.15 9.74
N THR A 55 7.03 -13.77 10.60
CA THR A 55 7.10 -15.20 10.94
C THR A 55 6.06 -16.05 10.21
N ALA A 56 5.32 -15.43 9.28
CA ALA A 56 4.30 -16.12 8.50
C ALA A 56 4.90 -17.33 7.74
N PRO A 57 4.15 -18.44 7.63
CA PRO A 57 4.64 -19.61 6.93
C PRO A 57 4.84 -19.33 5.43
N PRO A 58 5.82 -20.01 4.79
CA PRO A 58 6.06 -19.84 3.36
C PRO A 58 4.91 -20.39 2.51
N LYS A 59 4.16 -21.37 3.02
CA LYS A 59 2.95 -21.90 2.39
C LYS A 59 1.71 -21.27 3.00
N GLY A 60 0.84 -20.73 2.15
CA GLY A 60 -0.41 -20.11 2.54
C GLY A 60 -1.34 -21.06 3.30
N ARG A 61 -1.94 -20.54 4.38
CA ARG A 61 -3.04 -21.17 5.12
C ARG A 61 -4.32 -20.35 4.95
N PRO A 62 -5.52 -20.95 5.01
CA PRO A 62 -6.76 -20.20 4.96
C PRO A 62 -6.76 -19.05 5.99
N ILE A 63 -7.04 -17.83 5.53
CA ILE A 63 -6.95 -16.62 6.38
C ILE A 63 -7.88 -16.72 7.60
N ASN A 64 -9.09 -17.25 7.40
CA ASN A 64 -10.08 -17.40 8.46
C ASN A 64 -9.60 -18.32 9.59
N GLU A 65 -8.95 -19.44 9.25
CA GLU A 65 -8.40 -20.37 10.25
C GLU A 65 -7.30 -19.69 11.06
N ARG A 66 -6.33 -19.06 10.38
CA ARG A 66 -5.19 -18.39 11.03
C ARG A 66 -5.64 -17.22 11.91
N MET A 67 -6.63 -16.45 11.45
CA MET A 67 -7.17 -15.34 12.26
C MET A 67 -8.00 -15.86 13.43
N ALA A 68 -8.77 -16.94 13.26
CA ALA A 68 -9.56 -17.53 14.33
C ALA A 68 -8.67 -18.12 15.44
N GLU A 69 -7.53 -18.73 15.10
CA GLU A 69 -6.52 -19.18 16.07
C GLU A 69 -6.02 -18.04 16.97
N ARG A 70 -5.90 -16.82 16.42
CA ARG A 70 -5.34 -15.66 17.13
C ARG A 70 -6.39 -14.83 17.87
N PHE A 71 -7.57 -14.67 17.29
CA PHE A 71 -8.58 -13.70 17.75
C PHE A 71 -9.91 -14.33 18.16
N GLY A 72 -10.16 -15.60 17.82
CA GLY A 72 -11.44 -16.29 17.96
C GLY A 72 -12.38 -16.03 16.78
N ALA A 73 -13.09 -17.08 16.34
CA ALA A 73 -13.92 -17.05 15.12
C ALA A 73 -14.98 -15.93 15.11
N GLU A 74 -15.67 -15.72 16.24
CA GLU A 74 -16.71 -14.68 16.35
C GLU A 74 -16.15 -13.27 16.15
N ARG A 75 -14.99 -13.00 16.77
CA ARG A 75 -14.32 -11.70 16.63
C ARG A 75 -13.86 -11.46 15.20
N VAL A 76 -13.35 -12.50 14.53
CA VAL A 76 -12.94 -12.42 13.13
C VAL A 76 -14.13 -12.11 12.23
N HIS A 77 -15.28 -12.74 12.45
CA HIS A 77 -16.50 -12.46 11.70
C HIS A 77 -16.90 -10.98 11.81
N MET A 78 -16.96 -10.44 13.04
CA MET A 78 -17.27 -9.01 13.25
C MET A 78 -16.24 -8.07 12.58
N MET A 79 -14.94 -8.42 12.62
CA MET A 79 -13.89 -7.65 11.97
C MET A 79 -14.06 -7.65 10.44
N HIS A 80 -14.38 -8.80 9.84
CA HIS A 80 -14.63 -8.91 8.41
C HIS A 80 -15.85 -8.13 7.97
N GLU A 81 -16.97 -8.21 8.69
CA GLU A 81 -18.16 -7.44 8.35
C GLU A 81 -17.92 -5.93 8.43
N ARG A 82 -17.21 -5.45 9.46
CA ARG A 82 -16.81 -4.04 9.54
C ARG A 82 -15.93 -3.64 8.35
N MET A 83 -14.95 -4.46 7.98
CA MET A 83 -14.09 -4.17 6.84
C MET A 83 -14.84 -4.16 5.51
N LYS A 84 -15.79 -5.10 5.30
CA LYS A 84 -16.65 -5.12 4.11
C LYS A 84 -17.47 -3.85 3.99
N GLN A 85 -18.09 -3.39 5.09
CA GLN A 85 -18.86 -2.15 5.11
C GLN A 85 -18.00 -0.93 4.74
N MET A 86 -16.80 -0.82 5.33
CA MET A 86 -15.87 0.27 5.00
C MET A 86 -15.36 0.19 3.57
N GLY A 87 -15.05 -1.01 3.07
CA GLY A 87 -14.61 -1.24 1.70
C GLY A 87 -15.67 -0.90 0.66
N ALA A 88 -16.92 -1.31 0.90
CA ALA A 88 -18.04 -1.05 -0.01
C ALA A 88 -18.27 0.46 -0.23
N ALA A 89 -18.04 1.29 0.79
CA ALA A 89 -18.12 2.74 0.68
C ALA A 89 -17.06 3.34 -0.28
N GLU A 90 -15.96 2.63 -0.50
CA GLU A 90 -14.89 2.99 -1.43
C GLU A 90 -14.88 2.11 -2.70
N GLY A 91 -15.94 1.31 -2.93
CA GLY A 91 -16.07 0.46 -4.11
C GLY A 91 -15.30 -0.87 -4.08
N LEU A 92 -14.80 -1.29 -2.91
CA LEU A 92 -14.07 -2.54 -2.72
C LEU A 92 -14.99 -3.69 -2.28
N ASN A 93 -14.80 -4.89 -2.85
CA ASN A 93 -15.58 -6.08 -2.49
C ASN A 93 -14.76 -7.11 -1.71
N PHE A 94 -14.54 -6.87 -0.42
CA PHE A 94 -13.80 -7.80 0.42
C PHE A 94 -14.51 -9.15 0.61
N THR A 95 -13.81 -10.25 0.31
CA THR A 95 -14.31 -11.62 0.43
C THR A 95 -13.76 -12.36 1.66
N PHE A 96 -12.49 -12.11 2.02
CA PHE A 96 -11.77 -12.78 3.12
C PHE A 96 -11.77 -14.33 3.04
N GLY A 97 -11.86 -14.91 1.84
CA GLY A 97 -11.81 -16.38 1.65
C GLY A 97 -10.47 -16.91 1.15
N GLY A 98 -9.45 -16.06 1.00
CA GLY A 98 -8.14 -16.44 0.48
C GLY A 98 -7.21 -17.15 1.45
N LYS A 99 -5.94 -17.27 1.05
CA LYS A 99 -4.87 -17.87 1.87
C LYS A 99 -3.75 -16.87 2.13
N VAL A 100 -3.27 -16.87 3.36
CA VAL A 100 -2.23 -15.96 3.83
C VAL A 100 -0.99 -16.72 4.26
N GLY A 101 0.17 -16.18 3.91
CA GLY A 101 1.48 -16.64 4.34
C GLY A 101 2.46 -15.49 4.26
N HIS A 102 3.75 -15.78 4.05
CA HIS A 102 4.76 -14.74 3.93
C HIS A 102 4.60 -13.93 2.63
N THR A 103 4.59 -12.60 2.73
CA THR A 103 4.33 -11.71 1.58
C THR A 103 5.58 -11.27 0.82
N ARG A 104 6.73 -11.92 1.07
CA ARG A 104 8.03 -11.49 0.53
C ARG A 104 8.06 -11.56 -0.99
N ASP A 105 7.51 -12.62 -1.58
CA ASP A 105 7.50 -12.78 -3.04
C ASP A 105 6.55 -11.80 -3.74
N ALA A 106 5.44 -11.44 -3.10
CA ALA A 106 4.58 -10.35 -3.57
C ALA A 106 5.33 -9.01 -3.54
N HIS A 107 6.01 -8.70 -2.44
CA HIS A 107 6.86 -7.50 -2.33
C HIS A 107 8.02 -7.48 -3.32
N ARG A 108 8.68 -8.62 -3.57
CA ARG A 108 9.73 -8.76 -4.58
C ARG A 108 9.19 -8.47 -5.98
N THR A 109 7.96 -8.88 -6.27
CA THR A 109 7.30 -8.60 -7.55
C THR A 109 6.94 -7.11 -7.70
N ILE A 110 6.50 -6.46 -6.62
CA ILE A 110 6.29 -5.01 -6.58
C ILE A 110 7.62 -4.27 -6.78
N GLN A 111 8.73 -4.78 -6.24
CA GLN A 111 10.07 -4.24 -6.48
C GLN A 111 10.50 -4.34 -7.95
N LEU A 112 10.14 -5.42 -8.66
CA LEU A 112 10.31 -5.50 -10.11
C LEU A 112 9.46 -4.43 -10.82
N ALA A 113 8.19 -4.30 -10.44
CA ALA A 113 7.28 -3.29 -11.00
C ALA A 113 7.81 -1.86 -10.84
N LYS A 114 8.40 -1.55 -9.68
CA LYS A 114 9.05 -0.26 -9.39
C LYS A 114 10.13 0.10 -10.40
N SER A 115 10.87 -0.87 -10.96
CA SER A 115 11.87 -0.62 -12.01
C SER A 115 11.26 -0.17 -13.34
N LYS A 116 9.96 -0.40 -13.55
CA LYS A 116 9.22 -0.01 -14.75
C LYS A 116 8.50 1.34 -14.60
N GLY A 117 8.56 1.96 -13.43
CA GLY A 117 7.97 3.26 -13.13
C GLY A 117 6.75 3.19 -12.20
N PRO A 118 6.34 4.34 -11.64
CA PRO A 118 5.32 4.40 -10.59
C PRO A 118 3.95 3.90 -11.07
N ASP A 119 3.56 4.13 -12.33
CA ASP A 119 2.26 3.68 -12.84
C ASP A 119 2.16 2.14 -12.84
N VAL A 120 3.22 1.45 -13.28
CA VAL A 120 3.30 -0.02 -13.26
C VAL A 120 3.41 -0.53 -11.83
N GLU A 121 4.19 0.13 -10.97
CA GLU A 121 4.28 -0.21 -9.53
C GLU A 121 2.89 -0.20 -8.86
N ASN A 122 2.12 0.88 -9.08
CA ASN A 122 0.77 1.00 -8.53
C ASN A 122 -0.18 -0.03 -9.13
N ALA A 123 -0.18 -0.22 -10.45
CA ALA A 123 -1.06 -1.19 -11.10
C ALA A 123 -0.80 -2.63 -10.63
N VAL A 124 0.47 -3.01 -10.42
CA VAL A 124 0.83 -4.33 -9.88
C VAL A 124 0.39 -4.47 -8.43
N MET A 125 0.65 -3.47 -7.57
CA MET A 125 0.23 -3.51 -6.16
C MET A 125 -1.30 -3.59 -6.03
N ASP A 126 -2.03 -2.77 -6.79
CA ASP A 126 -3.50 -2.75 -6.81
C ASP A 126 -4.06 -4.11 -7.30
N SER A 127 -3.44 -4.70 -8.33
CA SER A 127 -3.82 -6.02 -8.85
C SER A 127 -3.55 -7.14 -7.85
N ILE A 128 -2.41 -7.13 -7.15
CA ILE A 128 -2.11 -8.11 -6.09
C ILE A 128 -3.13 -8.00 -4.95
N MET A 129 -3.39 -6.79 -4.45
CA MET A 129 -4.38 -6.56 -3.39
C MET A 129 -5.78 -7.02 -3.84
N LYS A 130 -6.20 -6.68 -5.05
CA LYS A 130 -7.48 -7.13 -5.61
C LYS A 130 -7.59 -8.65 -5.65
N SER A 131 -6.59 -9.34 -6.21
CA SER A 131 -6.68 -10.81 -6.30
C SER A 131 -6.70 -11.46 -4.92
N TYR A 132 -5.99 -10.90 -3.93
CA TYR A 132 -6.03 -11.42 -2.56
C TYR A 132 -7.38 -11.13 -1.87
N PHE A 133 -7.86 -9.89 -1.90
CA PHE A 133 -9.01 -9.44 -1.12
C PHE A 133 -10.36 -9.68 -1.77
N GLU A 134 -10.44 -9.65 -3.09
CA GLU A 134 -11.70 -9.74 -3.83
C GLU A 134 -11.84 -11.09 -4.57
N GLU A 135 -10.73 -11.74 -4.91
CA GLU A 135 -10.71 -12.97 -5.72
C GLU A 135 -10.30 -14.22 -4.91
N ASN A 136 -10.21 -14.11 -3.59
CA ASN A 136 -9.80 -15.20 -2.68
C ASN A 136 -8.41 -15.79 -2.99
N GLY A 137 -7.49 -14.98 -3.48
CA GLY A 137 -6.14 -15.38 -3.87
C GLY A 137 -5.30 -15.91 -2.71
N ASP A 138 -4.24 -16.62 -3.07
CA ASP A 138 -3.17 -17.04 -2.17
C ASP A 138 -1.94 -16.17 -2.42
N VAL A 139 -1.59 -15.31 -1.47
CA VAL A 139 -0.44 -14.39 -1.59
C VAL A 139 0.91 -15.11 -1.67
N THR A 140 0.96 -16.42 -1.36
CA THR A 140 2.17 -17.25 -1.48
C THR A 140 2.23 -18.03 -2.79
N SER A 141 1.15 -18.01 -3.58
CA SER A 141 1.10 -18.68 -4.88
C SER A 141 1.76 -17.81 -5.94
N TRP A 142 2.85 -18.30 -6.52
CA TRP A 142 3.50 -17.63 -7.64
C TRP A 142 2.58 -17.49 -8.84
N ASP A 143 1.68 -18.44 -9.09
CA ASP A 143 0.73 -18.33 -10.19
C ASP A 143 -0.20 -17.13 -10.00
N MET A 144 -0.73 -16.93 -8.79
CA MET A 144 -1.54 -15.75 -8.45
C MET A 144 -0.73 -14.45 -8.56
N ILE A 145 0.50 -14.42 -8.02
CA ILE A 145 1.37 -13.24 -8.06
C ILE A 145 1.70 -12.87 -9.51
N VAL A 146 2.07 -13.86 -10.34
CA VAL A 146 2.42 -13.67 -11.74
C VAL A 146 1.20 -13.19 -12.54
N ASP A 147 0.03 -13.81 -12.36
CA ASP A 147 -1.19 -13.39 -13.05
C ASP A 147 -1.58 -11.95 -12.66
N ALA A 148 -1.47 -11.61 -11.37
CA ALA A 148 -1.71 -10.25 -10.88
C ALA A 148 -0.71 -9.23 -11.45
N ALA A 149 0.57 -9.58 -11.49
CA ALA A 149 1.63 -8.74 -12.05
C ALA A 149 1.45 -8.48 -13.55
N VAL A 150 1.01 -9.49 -14.31
CA VAL A 150 0.69 -9.35 -15.73
C VAL A 150 -0.47 -8.38 -15.95
N ARG A 151 -1.54 -8.47 -15.13
CA ARG A 151 -2.63 -7.47 -15.16
C ARG A 151 -2.14 -6.05 -14.85
N GLY A 152 -1.10 -5.92 -14.04
CA GLY A 152 -0.44 -4.66 -13.72
C GLY A 152 0.55 -4.15 -14.78
N GLY A 153 0.77 -4.88 -15.87
CA GLY A 153 1.62 -4.46 -16.99
C GLY A 153 3.04 -5.04 -16.99
N LEU A 154 3.32 -6.08 -16.20
CA LEU A 154 4.57 -6.82 -16.28
C LEU A 154 4.51 -8.01 -17.24
N GLU A 155 5.66 -8.43 -17.77
CA GLU A 155 5.75 -9.63 -18.61
C GLU A 155 5.81 -10.91 -17.77
N ARG A 156 5.01 -11.91 -18.14
CA ARG A 156 4.85 -13.17 -17.38
C ARG A 156 6.19 -13.85 -17.10
N ASP A 157 6.99 -14.04 -18.13
CA ASP A 157 8.26 -14.77 -18.05
C ASP A 157 9.31 -13.97 -17.26
N GLU A 158 9.27 -12.64 -17.34
CA GLU A 158 10.13 -11.76 -16.54
C GLU A 158 9.83 -11.92 -15.04
N VAL A 159 8.55 -11.91 -14.66
CA VAL A 159 8.13 -12.07 -13.26
C VAL A 159 8.52 -13.45 -12.73
N ARG A 160 8.26 -14.52 -13.49
CA ARG A 160 8.64 -15.88 -13.08
C ARG A 160 10.14 -16.00 -12.87
N LYS A 161 10.94 -15.57 -13.85
CA LYS A 161 12.40 -15.59 -13.76
C LYS A 161 12.91 -14.76 -12.57
N TRP A 162 12.33 -13.58 -12.34
CA TRP A 162 12.67 -12.73 -11.20
C TRP A 162 12.43 -13.42 -9.85
N LEU A 163 11.30 -14.13 -9.73
CA LEU A 163 10.94 -14.91 -8.55
C LEU A 163 11.87 -16.10 -8.34
N GLU A 164 12.13 -16.88 -9.39
CA GLU A 164 13.07 -18.02 -9.42
C GLU A 164 14.49 -17.63 -8.99
N GLU A 165 14.99 -16.50 -9.50
CA GLU A 165 16.36 -16.03 -9.26
C GLU A 165 16.53 -15.34 -7.89
N GLY A 166 15.50 -15.27 -7.04
CA GLY A 166 15.64 -14.64 -5.72
C GLY A 166 15.75 -13.10 -5.75
N LYS A 167 15.59 -12.46 -6.93
CA LYS A 167 15.80 -11.02 -7.13
C LYS A 167 14.81 -10.13 -6.35
N GLY A 168 15.24 -8.91 -6.03
CA GLY A 168 14.47 -7.94 -5.23
C GLY A 168 14.45 -8.24 -3.73
N GLY A 169 14.99 -9.38 -3.30
CA GLY A 169 14.92 -9.81 -1.91
C GLY A 169 15.67 -8.89 -0.95
N GLN A 170 16.89 -8.47 -1.31
CA GLN A 170 17.71 -7.58 -0.47
C GLN A 170 17.08 -6.20 -0.33
N GLU A 171 16.50 -5.67 -1.41
CA GLU A 171 15.82 -4.37 -1.41
C GLU A 171 14.57 -4.40 -0.53
N VAL A 172 13.77 -5.47 -0.64
CA VAL A 172 12.57 -5.65 0.18
C VAL A 172 12.93 -5.78 1.66
N ASP A 173 13.91 -6.62 2.00
CA ASP A 173 14.30 -6.81 3.40
C ASP A 173 14.84 -5.51 4.00
N LYS A 174 15.61 -4.73 3.23
CA LYS A 174 16.06 -3.40 3.63
C LYS A 174 14.90 -2.42 3.86
N GLN A 175 13.90 -2.40 2.97
CA GLN A 175 12.72 -1.53 3.13
C GLN A 175 11.96 -1.84 4.42
N VAL A 176 11.83 -3.13 4.76
CA VAL A 176 11.19 -3.58 6.00
C VAL A 176 12.01 -3.15 7.22
N GLU A 177 13.33 -3.34 7.20
CA GLU A 177 14.22 -2.87 8.27
C GLU A 177 14.14 -1.35 8.46
N ASP A 178 14.17 -0.59 7.36
CA ASP A 178 14.11 0.86 7.39
C ASP A 178 12.76 1.33 7.98
N ALA A 179 11.64 0.70 7.61
CA ALA A 179 10.34 0.99 8.20
C ALA A 179 10.32 0.75 9.72
N TYR A 180 10.90 -0.35 10.20
CA TYR A 180 11.02 -0.62 11.63
C TYR A 180 11.94 0.38 12.34
N ARG A 181 13.06 0.79 11.72
CA ARG A 181 13.97 1.81 12.27
C ARG A 181 13.32 3.19 12.33
N MET A 182 12.46 3.52 11.37
CA MET A 182 11.64 4.73 11.39
C MET A 182 10.55 4.70 12.47
N GLY A 183 10.39 3.59 13.21
CA GLY A 183 9.39 3.47 14.26
C GLY A 183 7.98 3.19 13.74
N VAL A 184 7.82 2.80 12.47
CA VAL A 184 6.53 2.39 11.93
C VAL A 184 6.11 1.08 12.59
N ARG A 185 5.03 1.13 13.37
CA ARG A 185 4.48 -0.03 14.12
C ARG A 185 3.22 -0.63 13.51
N GLY A 186 2.74 -0.04 12.41
CA GLY A 186 1.52 -0.47 11.75
C GLY A 186 1.39 0.19 10.38
N VAL A 187 0.65 -0.49 9.50
CA VAL A 187 0.43 -0.07 8.11
C VAL A 187 -1.07 0.00 7.80
N PRO A 188 -1.50 0.87 6.86
CA PRO A 188 -0.66 1.70 5.99
C PRO A 188 -0.07 2.90 6.73
N HIS A 189 1.11 3.33 6.30
CA HIS A 189 1.72 4.58 6.74
C HIS A 189 2.15 5.38 5.51
N PHE A 190 1.62 6.59 5.38
CA PHE A 190 1.83 7.46 4.22
C PHE A 190 2.78 8.58 4.59
N VAL A 191 3.75 8.84 3.71
CA VAL A 191 4.69 9.96 3.84
C VAL A 191 4.57 10.84 2.60
N ILE A 192 4.08 12.06 2.77
CA ILE A 192 3.89 13.05 1.69
C ILE A 192 5.06 14.03 1.73
N ASN A 193 5.75 14.19 0.60
CA ASN A 193 6.93 15.05 0.40
C ASN A 193 8.01 14.86 1.50
N ASP A 194 8.19 13.63 1.97
CA ASP A 194 9.13 13.24 3.04
C ASP A 194 8.98 14.04 4.35
N LYS A 195 7.80 14.64 4.60
CA LYS A 195 7.56 15.54 5.73
C LYS A 195 6.26 15.28 6.47
N TYR A 196 5.17 15.02 5.73
CA TYR A 196 3.85 14.86 6.33
C TYR A 196 3.52 13.39 6.43
N GLU A 197 3.32 12.91 7.66
CA GLU A 197 2.99 11.52 7.94
C GLU A 197 1.50 11.36 8.23
N VAL A 198 0.89 10.34 7.62
CA VAL A 198 -0.49 9.93 7.89
C VAL A 198 -0.50 8.46 8.25
N GLY A 199 -0.90 8.16 9.48
CA GLY A 199 -1.01 6.77 9.98
C GLY A 199 -2.41 6.19 9.76
N GLY A 200 -2.47 5.02 9.16
CA GLY A 200 -3.70 4.26 8.95
C GLY A 200 -4.53 4.72 7.75
N ALA A 201 -5.64 4.02 7.52
CA ALA A 201 -6.58 4.30 6.42
C ALA A 201 -7.51 5.47 6.77
N GLN A 202 -6.96 6.67 6.98
CA GLN A 202 -7.74 7.88 7.28
C GLN A 202 -8.75 8.19 6.16
N ASP A 203 -9.80 8.95 6.47
CA ASP A 203 -10.79 9.32 5.46
C ASP A 203 -10.19 10.25 4.39
N ALA A 204 -10.75 10.23 3.18
CA ALA A 204 -10.26 11.02 2.04
C ALA A 204 -10.14 12.52 2.35
N GLY A 205 -10.98 13.07 3.24
CA GLY A 205 -10.90 14.47 3.67
C GLY A 205 -9.62 14.79 4.45
N GLU A 206 -9.11 13.87 5.28
CA GLU A 206 -7.86 14.07 5.99
C GLU A 206 -6.67 13.97 5.02
N PHE A 207 -6.68 13.01 4.08
CA PHE A 207 -5.68 12.98 3.01
C PHE A 207 -5.65 14.27 2.20
N LEU A 208 -6.82 14.78 1.79
CA LEU A 208 -6.93 16.04 1.06
C LEU A 208 -6.29 17.20 1.83
N LYS A 209 -6.60 17.32 3.12
CA LYS A 209 -6.03 18.36 3.99
C LYS A 209 -4.51 18.29 4.02
N GLN A 210 -3.93 17.10 4.12
CA GLN A 210 -2.46 16.91 4.16
C GLN A 210 -1.82 17.20 2.79
N ILE A 211 -2.45 16.80 1.68
CA ILE A 211 -2.00 17.13 0.32
C ILE A 211 -1.99 18.66 0.12
N VAL A 212 -3.04 19.36 0.54
CA VAL A 212 -3.12 20.83 0.48
C VAL A 212 -2.02 21.47 1.32
N ALA A 213 -1.82 21.02 2.56
CA ALA A 213 -0.75 21.53 3.42
C ALA A 213 0.65 21.30 2.80
N ALA A 214 0.87 20.15 2.17
CA ALA A 214 2.11 19.82 1.48
C ALA A 214 2.35 20.72 0.25
N LYS A 215 1.29 21.06 -0.49
CA LYS A 215 1.33 21.99 -1.63
C LYS A 215 1.70 23.41 -1.18
N GLU A 216 0.99 23.95 -0.20
CA GLU A 216 1.13 25.35 0.21
C GLU A 216 2.49 25.64 0.86
N LYS A 217 2.96 24.73 1.71
CA LYS A 217 4.27 24.86 2.37
C LYS A 217 5.43 24.41 1.49
N GLY A 218 5.18 23.64 0.43
CA GLY A 218 6.16 23.35 -0.61
C GLY A 218 6.41 24.54 -1.55
N GLY A 219 5.42 25.44 -1.71
CA GLY A 219 5.55 26.69 -2.46
C GLY A 219 6.26 27.81 -1.70
N GLN A 220 6.31 27.74 -0.37
CA GLN A 220 7.14 28.62 0.47
C GLN A 220 8.55 28.05 0.58
N GLY A 221 9.36 28.25 -0.46
CA GLY A 221 10.79 28.01 -0.37
C GLY A 221 11.38 28.80 0.80
N SER A 222 12.06 28.11 1.72
CA SER A 222 13.21 28.59 2.49
C SER A 222 13.32 30.12 2.64
N SER A 223 12.45 30.73 3.45
CA SER A 223 12.79 31.99 4.11
C SER A 223 13.00 31.67 5.57
N GLY A 224 14.25 31.37 5.93
CA GLY A 224 14.66 31.24 7.32
C GLY A 224 14.29 32.51 8.08
N GLN A 225 13.36 32.38 9.02
CA GLN A 225 13.21 33.33 10.10
C GLN A 225 13.41 32.57 11.40
N THR A 226 14.64 32.66 11.89
CA THR A 226 14.98 32.55 13.30
C THR A 226 14.19 33.60 14.08
N GLY A 227 13.31 33.15 14.98
CA GLY A 227 12.64 33.97 15.98
C GLY A 227 12.63 33.21 17.31
N PRO A 228 12.84 33.88 18.45
CA PRO A 228 13.38 33.25 19.65
C PRO A 228 12.30 32.51 20.44
N SER A 229 12.67 31.37 21.01
CA SER A 229 11.88 30.67 22.02
C SER A 229 11.96 31.41 23.36
N CYS A 230 10.81 31.67 23.98
CA CYS A 230 10.71 31.75 25.43
C CYS A 230 10.71 30.34 26.03
#